data_AF-A0A7Y5MLS7-F1
#
_entry.id   AF-A0A7Y5MLS7-F1
#
_cell.length_a   1.000
_cell.length_b   1.000
_cell.length_c   1.000
_cell.angle_alpha   90.00
_cell.angle_beta   90.00
_cell.angle_gamma   90.00
#
_symmetry.space_group_name_H-M   'P 1'
#
loop_
_entity.id
_entity.type
_entity.pdbx_description
1 polymer ?
#
loop_
_entity_poly.entity_id
_entity_poly.type
_entity_poly.pdbx_seq_one_letter_code
_entity_poly.pdbx_strand_id
1 'polypeptide(L)' 'MYTYDDNGNLTIAEKQNGSSVKQEKWVYTLNPRDQMTKAEKFTGTNDTYAGKVEYRYCLSCDSALSDRIEYSPTVSTT' A
#
# COMPACT_ATOMS: atom_id res chain seq x y z
N MET A 1 2.14 13.04 -5.50
CA MET A 1 1.48 12.53 -6.72
C MET A 1 0.51 11.43 -6.33
N TYR A 2 -0.66 11.39 -6.95
CA TYR A 2 -1.66 10.35 -6.72
C TYR A 2 -2.03 9.72 -8.07
N THR A 3 -2.16 8.40 -8.10
CA THR A 3 -2.60 7.62 -9.27
C THR A 3 -3.83 6.83 -8.88
N TYR A 4 -4.80 6.79 -9.79
CA TYR A 4 -6.09 6.13 -9.61
C TYR A 4 -6.31 5.09 -10.69
N ASP A 5 -7.08 4.05 -10.40
CA ASP A 5 -7.60 3.12 -11.41
C ASP A 5 -8.84 3.70 -12.12
N ASP A 6 -9.40 2.93 -13.06
CA ASP A 6 -10.58 3.32 -13.85
C ASP A 6 -11.85 3.51 -13.00
N ASN A 7 -11.90 2.86 -11.83
CA ASN A 7 -13.00 2.99 -10.87
C ASN A 7 -12.80 4.20 -9.92
N GLY A 8 -11.67 4.90 -10.04
CA GLY A 8 -11.33 6.05 -9.21
C GLY A 8 -10.73 5.70 -7.86
N ASN A 9 -10.34 4.44 -7.62
CA ASN A 9 -9.66 4.05 -6.41
C ASN A 9 -8.19 4.45 -6.46
N LEU A 10 -7.65 4.89 -5.32
CA LEU A 10 -6.24 5.25 -5.22
C LEU A 10 -5.36 4.00 -5.28
N THR A 11 -4.46 3.92 -6.27
CA THR A 11 -3.52 2.80 -6.46
C THR A 11 -2.08 3.16 -6.12
N ILE A 12 -1.70 4.44 -6.21
CA ILE A 12 -0.38 4.93 -5.81
C ILE A 12 -0.51 6.29 -5.11
N ALA A 13 0.14 6.45 -3.96
CA ALA A 13 0.38 7.75 -3.34
C ALA A 13 1.88 7.96 -3.15
N GLU A 14 2.43 9.00 -3.78
CA GLU A 14 3.85 9.35 -3.67
C GLU A 14 4.03 10.74 -3.06
N LYS A 15 4.82 10.80 -2.00
CA LYS A 15 5.26 12.03 -1.35
C LYS A 15 6.68 12.36 -1.80
N GLN A 16 6.86 13.60 -2.24
CA GLN A 16 8.15 14.17 -2.62
C GLN A 16 8.47 15.35 -1.69
N ASN A 17 9.75 15.72 -1.60
CA ASN A 17 10.19 16.95 -0.93
C ASN A 17 10.06 18.17 -1.87
N GLY A 18 10.44 19.35 -1.38
CA GLY A 18 10.42 20.60 -2.17
C GLY A 18 11.35 20.64 -3.39
N SER A 19 12.20 19.62 -3.57
CA SER A 19 13.08 19.44 -4.74
C SER A 19 12.62 18.29 -5.65
N SER A 20 11.35 17.85 -5.52
CA SER A 20 10.77 16.71 -6.25
C SER A 20 11.51 15.39 -6.03
N VAL A 21 12.28 15.29 -4.94
CA VAL A 21 12.93 14.05 -4.53
C VAL A 21 11.92 13.20 -3.78
N LYS A 22 11.72 11.98 -4.26
CA LYS A 22 10.84 11.01 -3.63
C LYS A 22 11.27 10.67 -2.21
N GLN A 23 10.33 10.78 -1.29
CA GLN A 23 10.53 10.43 0.13
C GLN A 23 9.80 9.15 0.50
N GLU A 24 8.57 9.02 0.05
CA GLU A 24 7.67 7.93 0.43
C GLU A 24 6.76 7.60 -0.75
N LYS A 25 6.51 6.32 -0.98
CA LYS A 25 5.50 5.83 -1.91
C LYS A 25 4.72 4.72 -1.25
N TRP A 26 3.41 4.80 -1.41
CA TRP A 26 2.49 3.74 -1.11
C TRP A 26 1.92 3.17 -2.41
N VAL A 27 1.89 1.85 -2.51
CA VAL A 27 1.22 1.12 -3.59
C VAL A 27 0.08 0.32 -2.98
N TYR A 28 -1.11 0.49 -3.53
CA TYR A 28 -2.33 -0.12 -3.03
C TYR A 28 -2.84 -1.15 -4.04
N THR A 29 -3.20 -2.32 -3.54
CA THR A 29 -3.84 -3.39 -4.32
C THR A 29 -5.26 -3.56 -3.80
N LEU A 30 -6.21 -3.60 -4.72
CA LEU A 30 -7.62 -3.81 -4.43
C LEU A 30 -8.10 -5.14 -5.00
N ASN A 31 -9.14 -5.71 -4.39
CA ASN A 31 -9.88 -6.83 -4.96
C ASN A 31 -10.92 -6.33 -5.99
N PRO A 32 -11.59 -7.23 -6.73
CA PRO A 32 -12.62 -6.85 -7.72
C PRO A 32 -13.87 -6.16 -7.15
N ARG A 33 -13.98 -6.03 -5.82
CA ARG A 33 -15.05 -5.28 -5.13
C ARG A 33 -14.56 -3.91 -4.65
N ASP A 34 -13.43 -3.43 -5.19
CA ASP A 34 -12.80 -2.17 -4.83
C ASP A 34 -12.40 -2.07 -3.35
N GLN A 35 -12.14 -3.21 -2.70
CA GLN A 35 -11.67 -3.26 -1.31
C GLN A 35 -10.15 -3.45 -1.28
N MET A 36 -9.45 -2.60 -0.53
CA MET A 36 -7.99 -2.66 -0.42
C MET A 36 -7.54 -3.94 0.28
N THR A 37 -6.79 -4.81 -0.40
CA THR A 37 -6.25 -6.05 0.16
C THR A 37 -4.79 -5.93 0.58
N LYS A 38 -4.05 -4.96 0.02
CA LYS A 38 -2.62 -4.77 0.31
C LYS A 38 -2.24 -3.30 0.19
N ALA A 39 -1.41 -2.83 1.11
CA ALA A 39 -0.73 -1.54 1.03
C ALA A 39 0.76 -1.74 1.26
N GLU A 40 1.60 -1.44 0.28
CA GLU A 40 3.05 -1.55 0.37
C GLU A 40 3.68 -0.18 0.53
N LYS A 41 4.60 -0.06 1.49
CA LYS A 41 5.35 1.16 1.76
C LYS A 41 6.74 1.05 1.18
N PHE A 42 7.16 2.09 0.47
CA PHE A 42 8.50 2.28 -0.04
C PHE A 42 9.02 3.64 0.41
N THR A 43 10.30 3.72 0.74
CA THR A 43 10.94 4.95 1.22
C THR A 43 12.21 5.25 0.46
N GLY A 44 12.60 6.53 0.45
CA GLY A 44 13.78 7.01 -0.22
C GLY A 44 13.63 7.10 -1.74
N THR A 45 14.72 7.47 -2.40
CA THR A 45 14.75 7.71 -3.86
C THR A 45 14.71 6.44 -4.69
N ASN A 46 15.12 5.31 -4.11
CA ASN A 46 15.29 4.04 -4.81
C ASN A 46 14.17 3.04 -4.53
N ASP A 47 13.02 3.52 -4.04
CA ASP A 47 11.88 2.67 -3.63
C ASP A 47 12.32 1.53 -2.70
N THR A 48 13.09 1.85 -1.66
CA THR A 48 13.49 0.84 -0.68
C THR A 48 12.25 0.37 0.07
N TYR A 49 11.97 -0.93 0.00
CA TYR A 49 10.82 -1.54 0.65
C TYR A 49 10.88 -1.32 2.17
N ALA A 50 9.81 -0.75 2.71
CA ALA A 50 9.69 -0.29 4.10
C ALA A 50 8.53 -0.99 4.85
N GLY A 51 8.03 -2.10 4.30
CA GLY A 51 6.97 -2.90 4.91
C GLY A 51 5.68 -2.91 4.10
N LYS A 52 4.70 -3.65 4.61
CA LYS A 52 3.36 -3.74 4.02
C LYS A 52 2.29 -3.96 5.07
N VAL A 53 1.06 -3.67 4.70
CA VAL A 53 -0.14 -4.06 5.42
C VAL A 53 -1.00 -4.92 4.50
N GLU A 54 -1.47 -6.05 4.99
CA GLU A 54 -2.47 -6.88 4.31
C GLU A 54 -3.81 -6.81 5.03
N TYR A 55 -4.88 -6.75 4.26
CA TYR A 55 -6.25 -6.66 4.74
C TYR A 55 -7.01 -7.90 4.28
N ARG A 56 -7.63 -8.59 5.24
CA ARG A 56 -8.43 -9.79 4.97
C ARG A 56 -9.89 -9.50 5.26
N TYR A 57 -10.76 -9.89 4.34
CA TYR A 57 -12.19 -9.68 4.44
C TYR A 57 -12.91 -11.01 4.64
N CYS A 58 -13.90 -11.03 5.55
CA CYS A 58 -14.74 -12.21 5.75
C CYS A 58 -15.78 -12.31 4.63
N LEU A 59 -15.66 -13.31 3.76
CA LEU A 59 -16.59 -13.50 2.64
C LEU A 59 -18.00 -13.86 3.09
N SER A 60 -18.15 -14.53 4.23
CA SER A 60 -19.46 -14.90 4.80
C SER A 60 -20.07 -13.81 5.69
N CYS A 61 -19.38 -12.69 5.89
CA CYS A 61 -19.79 -11.60 6.78
C CYS A 61 -19.98 -10.30 5.97
N ASP A 62 -20.59 -10.39 4.80
CA ASP A 62 -20.78 -9.26 3.88
C ASP A 62 -19.49 -8.49 3.55
N SER A 63 -18.37 -9.21 3.42
CA SER A 63 -17.04 -8.63 3.18
C SER A 63 -16.60 -7.63 4.25
N ALA A 64 -17.06 -7.79 5.50
CA ALA A 64 -16.51 -7.04 6.64
C ALA A 64 -15.00 -7.30 6.79
N LEU A 65 -14.25 -6.25 7.17
CA LEU A 65 -12.82 -6.39 7.44
C LEU A 65 -12.62 -7.30 8.66
N SER A 66 -11.93 -8.42 8.43
CA SER A 66 -11.62 -9.42 9.46
C SER A 66 -10.28 -9.11 10.12
N ASP A 67 -9.23 -8.94 9.31
CA ASP A 67 -7.87 -8.74 9.82
C ASP A 67 -7.16 -7.59 9.12
N ARG A 68 -6.30 -6.91 9.87
CA ARG A 68 -5.26 -6.00 9.38
C ARG A 68 -3.92 -6.49 9.90
N ILE A 69 -3.08 -7.00 9.02
CA ILE A 69 -1.79 -7.60 9.38
C ILE A 69 -0.68 -6.69 8.86
N GLU A 70 0.13 -6.18 9.77
CA GLU A 70 1.23 -5.29 9.45
C GLU A 70 2.57 -6.03 9.50
N TYR A 71 3.35 -5.88 8.44
CA TYR A 71 4.64 -6.51 8.25
C TYR A 71 5.71 -5.43 8.16
N SER A 72 6.60 -5.41 9.14
CA SER A 72 7.83 -4.63 9.06
C SER A 72 8.74 -5.19 7.95
N PRO A 73 9.59 -4.36 7.32
CA PRO A 73 10.56 -4.86 6.37
C PRO A 73 11.49 -5.83 7.11
N THR A 74 11.73 -7.02 6.54
CA THR A 74 12.79 -7.89 7.02
C THR A 74 14.11 -7.18 6.75
N VAL A 75 14.74 -6.68 7.81
CA VAL A 75 16.12 -6.21 7.74
C VAL A 75 16.97 -7.46 7.54
N SER A 76 17.39 -7.73 6.30
CA SER A 76 18.48 -8.69 6.08
C SER A 76 19.75 -8.05 6.63
N THR A 77 20.07 -8.32 7.89
CA THR A 77 21.40 -8.11 8.43
C THR A 77 22.30 -9.20 7.83
N THR A 78 23.03 -8.84 6.77
CA THR A 78 24.16 -9.63 6.27
C THR A 78 25.43 -9.20 6.98
#